data_AF-A0A097QSX5-F1
#
_entry.id   AF-A0A097QSX5-F1
#
_cell.length_a   1.000
_cell.length_b   1.000
_cell.length_c   1.000
_cell.angle_alpha   90.00
_cell.angle_beta   90.00
_cell.angle_gamma   90.00
#
_symmetry.space_group_name_H-M   'P 1'
#
loop_
_entity.id
_entity.type
_entity.pdbx_description
1 polymer ?
#
loop_
_entity_poly.entity_id
_entity_poly.type
_entity_poly.pdbx_seq_one_letter_code
_entity_poly.pdbx_strand_id
1 'polypeptide(L)'
;MGLVPRRRGQISLEFMLVFSIMLIMLLYSIKNVGFDESSPSSETLAVQIALEEKSVANVIAGAVDQVYAQGPGSKVTVYAHFNLLRNSKYLKKAFGLTSPQVQLMFLGTEDSLFPVEAENSVIAVAVAESGSDPVISGSTRTGVWVQTYFLYNSTSKPRFLVSLSPNDVPSMMKVVVEWNPSEPVSMAYDRASRTLKINIRPGG
;
A
#
# COMPACT_ATOMS: atom_id res chain seq x y z
N MET A 1 22.76 -52.96 52.53
CA MET A 1 22.56 -51.79 51.65
C MET A 1 22.04 -52.28 50.32
N GLY A 2 20.73 -52.18 50.08
CA GLY A 2 20.11 -52.66 48.83
C GLY A 2 20.29 -51.64 47.70
N LEU A 3 20.81 -52.08 46.56
CA LEU A 3 20.92 -51.29 45.35
C LEU A 3 19.53 -51.16 44.71
N VAL A 4 18.97 -49.96 44.73
CA VAL A 4 17.74 -49.60 44.01
C VAL A 4 18.08 -49.50 42.52
N PRO A 5 17.48 -50.32 41.63
CA PRO A 5 17.73 -50.19 40.20
C PRO A 5 17.06 -48.91 39.70
N ARG A 6 17.86 -48.01 39.14
CA ARG A 6 17.42 -46.76 38.51
C ARG A 6 16.54 -47.14 37.30
N ARG A 7 15.21 -46.96 37.42
CA ARG A 7 14.26 -47.06 36.30
C ARG A 7 14.75 -46.15 35.17
N ARG A 8 15.34 -46.73 34.13
CA ARG A 8 15.59 -46.03 32.87
C ARG A 8 14.21 -45.74 32.28
N GLY A 9 13.85 -44.47 32.15
CA GLY A 9 12.62 -44.07 31.48
C GLY A 9 12.69 -44.56 30.04
N GLN A 10 12.03 -45.68 29.77
CA GLN A 10 11.87 -46.19 28.42
C GLN A 10 10.95 -45.21 27.70
N ILE A 11 11.53 -44.34 26.89
CA ILE A 11 10.77 -43.53 25.95
C ILE A 11 10.08 -44.53 25.03
N SER A 12 8.75 -44.55 25.04
CA SER A 12 7.97 -45.44 24.18
C SER A 12 8.39 -45.17 22.72
N LEU A 13 8.58 -46.24 21.95
CA LEU A 13 8.86 -46.16 20.52
C LEU A 13 7.78 -45.33 19.79
N GLU A 14 6.54 -45.40 20.27
CA GLU A 14 5.41 -44.61 19.78
C GLU A 14 5.62 -43.10 20.01
N PHE A 15 6.24 -42.72 21.13
CA PHE A 15 6.52 -41.32 21.42
C PHE A 15 7.58 -40.75 20.47
N MET A 16 8.63 -41.52 20.16
CA MET A 16 9.62 -41.10 19.15
C MET A 16 8.99 -41.00 17.75
N LEU A 17 8.06 -41.90 17.41
CA LEU A 17 7.37 -41.88 16.12
C LEU A 17 6.47 -40.64 15.99
N VAL A 18 5.64 -40.35 17.00
CA VAL A 18 4.78 -39.16 17.01
C VAL A 18 5.61 -37.87 16.98
N PHE A 19 6.70 -37.80 17.76
CA PHE A 19 7.59 -36.65 17.75
C PHE A 19 8.27 -36.44 16.39
N SER A 20 8.68 -37.54 15.73
CA SER A 20 9.29 -37.47 14.39
C SER A 20 8.30 -37.00 13.33
N ILE A 21 7.06 -37.48 13.37
CA ILE A 21 6.00 -37.03 12.45
C ILE A 21 5.69 -35.55 12.69
N MET A 22 5.60 -35.11 13.96
CA MET A 22 5.45 -33.68 14.29
C MET A 22 6.62 -32.84 13.78
N LEU A 23 7.86 -33.32 13.90
CA LEU A 23 9.04 -32.61 13.40
C LEU A 23 9.00 -32.47 11.87
N ILE A 24 8.62 -33.53 11.15
CA ILE A 24 8.49 -33.51 9.69
C ILE A 24 7.39 -32.52 9.26
N MET A 25 6.23 -32.54 9.94
CA MET A 25 5.16 -31.57 9.69
C MET A 25 5.60 -30.13 10.00
N LEU A 26 6.36 -29.91 11.06
CA LEU A 26 6.89 -28.59 11.42
C LEU A 26 7.85 -28.08 10.33
N LEU A 27 8.79 -28.91 9.87
CA LEU A 27 9.72 -28.55 8.80
C LEU A 27 9.00 -28.24 7.48
N TYR A 28 7.95 -28.99 7.16
CA TYR A 28 7.12 -28.73 5.98
C TYR A 28 6.31 -27.44 6.13
N SER A 29 5.72 -27.20 7.30
CA SER A 29 4.97 -25.99 7.62
C SER A 29 5.85 -24.74 7.55
N ILE A 30 7.07 -24.80 8.11
CA ILE A 30 8.04 -23.69 8.04
C ILE A 30 8.43 -23.39 6.60
N LYS A 31 8.56 -24.41 5.74
CA LYS A 31 8.82 -24.21 4.30
C LYS A 31 7.62 -23.65 3.54
N ASN A 32 6.40 -24.03 3.91
CA ASN A 32 5.18 -23.57 3.25
C ASN A 32 4.76 -22.15 3.70
N VAL A 33 5.11 -21.78 4.95
CA VAL A 33 5.09 -20.40 5.47
C VAL A 33 6.35 -19.63 5.04
N GLY A 34 7.34 -20.36 4.51
CA GLY A 34 8.59 -19.86 3.98
C GLY A 34 8.34 -19.01 2.76
N PHE A 35 8.77 -17.76 2.85
CA PHE A 35 8.52 -16.73 1.87
C PHE A 35 9.33 -16.95 0.58
N ASP A 36 8.98 -17.94 -0.24
CA ASP A 36 9.48 -18.11 -1.61
C ASP A 36 8.51 -17.50 -2.64
N GLU A 37 9.01 -17.17 -3.83
CA GLU A 37 8.34 -16.37 -4.88
C GLU A 37 7.05 -17.00 -5.42
N SER A 38 6.92 -18.33 -5.32
CA SER A 38 5.72 -19.10 -5.73
C SER A 38 4.88 -19.60 -4.55
N SER A 39 5.05 -19.03 -3.35
CA SER A 39 4.30 -19.46 -2.17
C SER A 39 2.98 -18.67 -2.01
N PRO A 40 1.91 -19.28 -1.47
CA PRO A 40 0.66 -18.58 -1.10
C PRO A 40 0.87 -17.32 -0.24
N SER A 41 2.05 -17.17 0.36
CA SER A 41 2.46 -16.01 1.15
C SER A 41 2.77 -14.75 0.34
N SER A 42 3.23 -14.83 -0.92
CA SER A 42 3.46 -13.63 -1.76
C SER A 42 2.14 -13.01 -2.20
N GLU A 43 1.16 -13.83 -2.59
CA GLU A 43 -0.21 -13.39 -2.90
C GLU A 43 -0.90 -12.79 -1.68
N THR A 44 -0.81 -13.45 -0.51
CA THR A 44 -1.35 -12.91 0.74
C THR A 44 -0.70 -11.56 1.08
N LEU A 45 0.61 -11.41 0.86
CA LEU A 45 1.33 -10.16 1.09
C LEU A 45 0.89 -9.07 0.10
N ALA A 46 0.73 -9.39 -1.18
CA ALA A 46 0.21 -8.47 -2.19
C ALA A 46 -1.20 -7.98 -1.83
N VAL A 47 -2.06 -8.86 -1.32
CA VAL A 47 -3.39 -8.49 -0.82
C VAL A 47 -3.29 -7.54 0.39
N GLN A 48 -2.41 -7.81 1.35
CA GLN A 48 -2.23 -6.92 2.50
C GLN A 48 -1.69 -5.54 2.08
N ILE A 49 -0.77 -5.50 1.11
CA ILE A 49 -0.29 -4.25 0.53
C ILE A 49 -1.46 -3.52 -0.15
N ALA A 50 -2.25 -4.20 -0.97
CA ALA A 50 -3.41 -3.59 -1.64
C ALA A 50 -4.46 -3.05 -0.64
N LEU A 51 -4.63 -3.69 0.52
CA LEU A 51 -5.50 -3.18 1.59
C LEU A 51 -4.93 -1.90 2.22
N GLU A 52 -3.62 -1.82 2.40
CA GLU A 52 -2.95 -0.61 2.87
C GLU A 52 -3.04 0.52 1.82
N GLU A 53 -2.77 0.22 0.54
CA GLU A 53 -2.94 1.14 -0.58
C GLU A 53 -4.36 1.71 -0.62
N LYS A 54 -5.37 0.83 -0.49
CA LYS A 54 -6.78 1.23 -0.43
C LYS A 54 -7.09 2.10 0.79
N SER A 55 -6.53 1.78 1.95
CA SER A 55 -6.71 2.56 3.17
C SER A 55 -6.15 3.98 3.00
N VAL A 56 -4.94 4.11 2.46
CA VAL A 56 -4.30 5.40 2.17
C VAL A 56 -5.10 6.18 1.13
N ALA A 57 -5.50 5.53 0.03
CA ALA A 57 -6.30 6.15 -1.03
C ALA A 57 -7.63 6.69 -0.48
N ASN A 58 -8.34 5.91 0.36
CA ASN A 58 -9.59 6.33 1.01
C ASN A 58 -9.40 7.54 1.94
N VAL A 59 -8.32 7.56 2.73
CA VAL A 59 -8.04 8.68 3.64
C VAL A 59 -7.83 9.97 2.85
N ILE A 60 -7.08 9.91 1.75
CA ILE A 60 -6.81 11.08 0.91
C ILE A 60 -8.07 11.48 0.13
N ALA A 61 -8.76 10.54 -0.52
CA ALA A 61 -9.99 10.79 -1.27
C ALA A 61 -11.08 11.39 -0.38
N GLY A 62 -11.29 10.84 0.83
CA GLY A 62 -12.23 11.37 1.80
C GLY A 62 -11.88 12.79 2.27
N ALA A 63 -10.58 13.12 2.38
CA ALA A 63 -10.17 14.50 2.69
C ALA A 63 -10.43 15.46 1.52
N VAL A 64 -10.24 15.03 0.28
CA VAL A 64 -10.62 15.79 -0.93
C VAL A 64 -12.12 16.02 -0.95
N ASP A 65 -12.92 14.99 -0.72
CA ASP A 65 -14.38 15.08 -0.73
C ASP A 65 -14.90 15.98 0.39
N GLN A 66 -14.28 15.93 1.56
CA GLN A 66 -14.64 16.80 2.67
C GLN A 66 -14.38 18.27 2.35
N VAL A 67 -13.21 18.60 1.80
CA VAL A 67 -12.88 19.98 1.38
C VAL A 67 -13.80 20.43 0.25
N TYR A 68 -14.07 19.55 -0.72
CA TYR A 68 -14.99 19.83 -1.81
C TYR A 68 -16.40 20.15 -1.31
N ALA A 69 -16.93 19.35 -0.37
CA ALA A 69 -18.24 19.55 0.21
C ALA A 69 -18.34 20.81 1.09
N GLN A 70 -17.23 21.24 1.71
CA GLN A 70 -17.19 22.43 2.58
C GLN A 70 -17.07 23.74 1.82
N GLY A 71 -16.62 23.73 0.56
CA GLY A 71 -16.57 24.93 -0.27
C GLY A 71 -15.21 25.66 -0.28
N PRO A 72 -15.13 26.81 -0.97
CA PRO A 72 -13.90 27.57 -1.15
C PRO A 72 -13.36 28.14 0.16
N GLY A 73 -12.04 28.08 0.34
CA GLY A 73 -11.34 28.47 1.57
C GLY A 73 -11.33 27.40 2.66
N SER A 74 -11.95 26.24 2.43
CA SER A 74 -11.92 25.13 3.36
C SER A 74 -10.57 24.40 3.33
N LYS A 75 -10.23 23.82 4.48
CA LYS A 75 -8.96 23.12 4.69
C LYS A 75 -9.15 21.98 5.67
N VAL A 76 -8.64 20.81 5.31
CA VAL A 76 -8.68 19.61 6.12
C VAL A 76 -7.28 19.03 6.24
N THR A 77 -6.96 18.52 7.43
CA THR A 77 -5.74 17.77 7.68
C THR A 77 -6.11 16.38 8.16
N VAL A 78 -5.62 15.35 7.46
CA VAL A 78 -5.75 13.95 7.85
C VAL A 78 -4.37 13.29 7.92
N TYR A 79 -4.32 12.08 8.47
CA TYR A 79 -3.08 11.32 8.62
C TYR A 79 -3.24 9.96 7.94
N ALA A 80 -2.38 9.70 6.96
CA ALA A 80 -2.30 8.40 6.29
C ALA A 80 -1.20 7.55 6.91
N HIS A 81 -1.51 6.29 7.21
CA HIS A 81 -0.60 5.36 7.87
C HIS A 81 0.01 4.39 6.85
N PHE A 82 1.32 4.16 6.98
CA PHE A 82 2.07 3.25 6.10
C PHE A 82 2.87 2.24 6.94
N ASN A 83 2.70 0.95 6.68
CA ASN A 83 3.34 -0.14 7.40
C ASN A 83 4.09 -1.11 6.47
N LEU A 84 3.45 -1.59 5.40
CA LEU A 84 4.01 -2.51 4.43
C LEU A 84 4.65 -1.76 3.26
N LEU A 85 4.08 -0.63 2.86
CA LEU A 85 4.58 0.20 1.74
C LEU A 85 5.98 0.79 2.00
N ARG A 86 6.41 0.85 3.25
CA ARG A 86 7.77 1.25 3.65
C ARG A 86 8.82 0.15 3.49
N ASN A 87 8.41 -1.11 3.35
CA ASN A 87 9.33 -2.24 3.39
C ASN A 87 9.67 -2.72 1.98
N SER A 88 10.83 -2.30 1.48
CA SER A 88 11.31 -2.68 0.14
C SER A 88 11.32 -4.19 -0.07
N LYS A 89 11.71 -5.01 0.94
CA LYS A 89 11.73 -6.48 0.81
C LYS A 89 10.35 -7.06 0.54
N TYR A 90 9.32 -6.51 1.19
CA TYR A 90 7.94 -6.95 0.99
C TYR A 90 7.43 -6.57 -0.39
N LEU A 91 7.73 -5.37 -0.86
CA LEU A 91 7.32 -4.92 -2.19
C LEU A 91 8.00 -5.72 -3.31
N LYS A 92 9.32 -5.96 -3.20
CA LYS A 92 10.06 -6.81 -4.14
C LYS A 92 9.47 -8.21 -4.21
N LYS A 93 9.12 -8.78 -3.06
CA LYS A 93 8.57 -10.13 -2.99
C LYS A 93 7.12 -10.21 -3.51
N ALA A 94 6.28 -9.24 -3.18
CA ALA A 94 4.88 -9.25 -3.55
C ALA A 94 4.66 -9.05 -5.06
N PHE A 95 5.51 -8.23 -5.69
CA PHE A 95 5.31 -7.79 -7.08
C PHE A 95 6.46 -8.18 -8.02
N GLY A 96 7.48 -8.89 -7.54
CA GLY A 96 8.64 -9.28 -8.37
C GLY A 96 9.50 -8.11 -8.85
N LEU A 97 9.52 -7.00 -8.10
CA LEU A 97 10.20 -5.77 -8.50
C LEU A 97 11.67 -5.75 -8.07
N THR A 98 12.50 -5.02 -8.81
CA THR A 98 13.94 -4.88 -8.50
C THR A 98 14.23 -3.63 -7.66
N SER A 99 13.61 -2.49 -8.02
CA SER A 99 13.71 -1.21 -7.32
C SER A 99 12.31 -0.61 -7.12
N PRO A 100 11.53 -1.13 -6.16
CA PRO A 100 10.15 -0.69 -5.96
C PRO A 100 10.08 0.77 -5.52
N GLN A 101 9.09 1.49 -6.03
CA GLN A 101 8.69 2.83 -5.61
C GLN A 101 7.21 2.83 -5.25
N VAL A 102 6.86 3.56 -4.18
CA VAL A 102 5.48 3.84 -3.81
C VAL A 102 5.06 5.12 -4.50
N GLN A 103 3.99 5.05 -5.27
CA GLN A 103 3.47 6.13 -6.09
C GLN A 103 2.11 6.54 -5.57
N LEU A 104 2.01 7.80 -5.13
CA LEU A 104 0.75 8.46 -4.81
C LEU A 104 0.36 9.33 -5.99
N MET A 105 -0.83 9.10 -6.52
CA MET A 105 -1.32 9.77 -7.72
C MET A 105 -2.66 10.44 -7.47
N PHE A 106 -2.80 11.62 -8.05
CA PHE A 106 -4.09 12.27 -8.24
C PHE A 106 -4.34 12.38 -9.74
N LEU A 107 -5.31 11.61 -10.24
CA LEU A 107 -5.61 11.41 -11.65
C LEU A 107 -6.87 12.18 -12.02
N GLY A 108 -6.77 13.03 -13.04
CA GLY A 108 -7.92 13.61 -13.73
C GLY A 108 -8.47 12.69 -14.82
N THR A 109 -9.64 13.01 -15.34
CA THR A 109 -10.36 12.19 -16.33
C THR A 109 -9.63 12.02 -17.67
N GLU A 110 -8.70 12.93 -17.97
CA GLU A 110 -7.93 12.93 -19.22
C GLU A 110 -6.61 12.15 -19.12
N ASP A 111 -6.31 11.54 -17.96
CA ASP A 111 -5.08 10.77 -17.80
C ASP A 111 -5.18 9.40 -18.47
N SER A 112 -4.09 8.92 -19.07
CA SER A 112 -4.07 7.60 -19.72
C SER A 112 -4.21 6.44 -18.74
N LEU A 113 -3.88 6.65 -17.46
CA LEU A 113 -4.07 5.66 -16.39
C LEU A 113 -5.48 5.76 -15.77
N PHE A 114 -6.32 6.71 -16.19
CA PHE A 114 -7.64 6.90 -15.60
C PHE A 114 -8.48 5.60 -15.72
N PRO A 115 -9.03 5.09 -14.60
CA PRO A 115 -9.84 3.87 -14.62
C PRO A 115 -11.10 4.06 -15.46
N VAL A 116 -11.39 3.11 -16.36
CA VAL A 116 -12.57 3.15 -17.24
C VAL A 116 -13.90 3.18 -16.48
N GLU A 117 -13.92 2.67 -15.24
CA GLU A 117 -15.10 2.61 -14.38
C GLU A 117 -15.31 3.90 -13.55
N ALA A 118 -14.35 4.83 -13.55
CA ALA A 118 -14.44 6.05 -12.77
C ALA A 118 -15.12 7.18 -13.56
N GLU A 119 -15.88 8.03 -12.88
CA GLU A 119 -16.56 9.18 -13.50
C GLU A 119 -15.89 10.52 -13.15
N ASN A 120 -15.24 10.57 -11.99
CA ASN A 120 -14.60 11.76 -11.43
C ASN A 120 -13.11 11.50 -11.16
N SER A 121 -12.40 12.52 -10.65
CA SER A 121 -10.97 12.38 -10.32
C SER A 121 -10.75 11.24 -9.32
N VAL A 122 -9.58 10.63 -9.42
CA VAL A 122 -9.24 9.44 -8.65
C VAL A 122 -7.96 9.65 -7.87
N ILE A 123 -7.95 9.22 -6.62
CA ILE A 123 -6.72 9.03 -5.87
C ILE A 123 -6.28 7.60 -6.06
N ALA A 124 -5.07 7.39 -6.57
CA ALA A 124 -4.47 6.07 -6.72
C ALA A 124 -3.19 5.96 -5.89
N VAL A 125 -3.04 4.83 -5.22
CA VAL A 125 -1.82 4.44 -4.51
C VAL A 125 -1.36 3.14 -5.13
N ALA A 126 -0.12 3.12 -5.61
CA ALA A 126 0.42 1.98 -6.31
C ALA A 126 1.89 1.76 -6.00
N VAL A 127 2.35 0.55 -6.29
CA VAL A 127 3.76 0.19 -6.29
C VAL A 127 4.19 -0.09 -7.73
N ALA A 128 5.33 0.47 -8.13
CA ALA A 128 5.90 0.29 -9.46
C ALA A 128 7.42 0.19 -9.40
N GLU A 129 8.03 -0.22 -10.51
CA GLU A 129 9.48 -0.11 -10.69
C GLU A 129 9.88 1.36 -10.79
N SER A 130 11.10 1.69 -10.37
CA SER A 130 11.58 3.06 -10.42
C SER A 130 11.58 3.59 -11.86
N GLY A 131 10.79 4.63 -12.12
CA GLY A 131 10.67 5.24 -13.45
C GLY A 131 9.64 4.58 -14.37
N SER A 132 8.89 3.59 -13.90
CA SER A 132 7.75 3.03 -14.64
C SER A 132 6.42 3.56 -14.09
N ASP A 133 5.42 3.63 -14.96
CA ASP A 133 4.03 3.83 -14.53
C ASP A 133 3.49 2.56 -13.86
N PRO A 134 2.58 2.67 -12.89
CA PRO A 134 1.97 1.54 -12.22
C PRO A 134 0.82 0.97 -13.07
N VAL A 135 0.48 -0.29 -12.82
CA VAL A 135 -0.71 -0.91 -13.40
C VAL A 135 -1.85 -0.78 -12.39
N ILE A 136 -2.87 0.03 -12.68
CA ILE A 136 -3.97 0.29 -11.73
C ILE A 136 -5.31 -0.37 -12.12
N SER A 137 -5.34 -1.09 -13.25
CA SER A 137 -6.50 -1.81 -13.75
C SER A 137 -6.11 -3.20 -14.27
N GLY A 138 -7.09 -4.11 -14.38
CA GLY A 138 -6.86 -5.48 -14.84
C GLY A 138 -6.37 -6.45 -13.75
N SER A 139 -6.02 -7.67 -14.17
CA SER A 139 -5.65 -8.78 -13.28
C SER A 139 -4.24 -8.67 -12.69
N THR A 140 -3.36 -7.89 -13.32
CA THR A 140 -1.95 -7.70 -12.91
C THR A 140 -1.74 -6.34 -12.23
N ARG A 141 -2.79 -5.77 -11.64
CA ARG A 141 -2.70 -4.46 -10.99
C ARG A 141 -1.73 -4.51 -9.80
N THR A 142 -0.94 -3.45 -9.68
CA THR A 142 -0.01 -3.20 -8.59
C THR A 142 -0.39 -1.97 -7.78
N GLY A 143 -1.62 -1.47 -7.99
CA GLY A 143 -2.17 -0.34 -7.26
C GLY A 143 -3.67 -0.41 -7.11
N VAL A 144 -4.16 0.39 -6.17
CA VAL A 144 -5.57 0.56 -5.88
C VAL A 144 -5.94 2.03 -6.00
N TRP A 145 -7.14 2.27 -6.48
CA TRP A 145 -7.67 3.61 -6.69
C TRP A 145 -9.02 3.79 -6.00
N VAL A 146 -9.33 5.04 -5.65
CA VAL A 146 -10.57 5.48 -5.01
C VAL A 146 -11.04 6.75 -5.69
N GLN A 147 -12.27 6.73 -6.17
CA GLN A 147 -12.91 7.88 -6.81
C GLN A 147 -13.26 8.95 -5.77
N THR A 148 -13.11 10.22 -6.16
CA THR A 148 -13.54 11.41 -5.41
C THR A 148 -14.81 11.99 -6.02
N TYR A 149 -15.50 12.88 -5.32
CA TYR A 149 -16.59 13.70 -5.87
C TYR A 149 -16.10 14.92 -6.65
N PHE A 150 -14.82 15.27 -6.50
CA PHE A 150 -14.21 16.36 -7.23
C PHE A 150 -13.89 15.93 -8.68
N LEU A 151 -14.36 16.71 -9.65
CA LEU A 151 -14.03 16.52 -11.07
C LEU A 151 -12.86 17.43 -11.49
N TYR A 152 -11.74 16.81 -11.84
CA TYR A 152 -10.57 17.44 -12.41
C TYR A 152 -10.39 16.94 -13.83
N ASN A 153 -10.69 17.82 -14.79
CA ASN A 153 -10.50 17.58 -16.20
C ASN A 153 -9.52 18.64 -16.72
N SER A 154 -8.25 18.25 -16.90
CA SER A 154 -7.22 19.10 -17.47
C SER A 154 -6.35 18.31 -18.43
N THR A 155 -6.22 18.81 -19.65
CA THR A 155 -5.37 18.22 -20.68
C THR A 155 -3.91 18.64 -20.57
N SER A 156 -3.61 19.78 -19.91
CA SER A 156 -2.25 20.29 -19.77
C SER A 156 -1.46 19.59 -18.65
N LYS A 157 -2.17 19.17 -17.60
CA LYS A 157 -1.60 18.41 -16.49
C LYS A 157 -2.63 17.41 -15.98
N PRO A 158 -2.81 16.27 -16.67
CA PRO A 158 -3.87 15.31 -16.37
C PRO A 158 -3.62 14.52 -15.07
N ARG A 159 -2.36 14.45 -14.62
CA ARG A 159 -1.98 13.77 -13.36
C ARG A 159 -1.01 14.56 -12.52
N PHE A 160 -1.04 14.25 -11.23
CA PHE A 160 0.00 14.58 -10.28
C PHE A 160 0.54 13.30 -9.66
N LEU A 161 1.86 13.20 -9.58
CA LEU A 161 2.56 12.00 -9.11
C LEU A 161 3.56 12.39 -8.03
N VAL A 162 3.51 11.67 -6.92
CA VAL A 162 4.54 11.66 -5.87
C VAL A 162 5.12 10.27 -5.79
N SER A 163 6.36 10.11 -6.23
CA SER A 163 7.10 8.84 -6.14
C SER A 163 8.07 8.88 -4.96
N LEU A 164 7.97 7.86 -4.10
CA LEU A 164 8.80 7.69 -2.91
C LEU A 164 9.52 6.35 -2.98
N SER A 165 10.80 6.34 -2.62
CA SER A 165 11.45 5.07 -2.30
C SER A 165 10.82 4.52 -1.02
N PRO A 166 10.74 3.20 -0.80
CA PRO A 166 10.11 2.63 0.38
C PRO A 166 10.73 3.14 1.69
N ASN A 167 12.04 3.41 1.68
CA ASN A 167 12.75 3.98 2.83
C ASN A 167 12.38 5.44 3.12
N ASP A 168 11.90 6.18 2.11
CA ASP A 168 11.44 7.57 2.25
C ASP A 168 9.97 7.68 2.66
N VAL A 169 9.22 6.56 2.68
CA VAL A 169 7.81 6.54 3.08
C VAL A 169 7.69 6.67 4.61
N PRO A 170 7.07 7.74 5.13
CA PRO A 170 6.95 7.94 6.57
C PRO A 170 5.90 7.00 7.18
N SER A 171 6.00 6.67 8.47
CA SER A 171 5.03 5.78 9.15
C SER A 171 3.64 6.39 9.19
N MET A 172 3.63 7.72 9.26
CA MET A 172 2.46 8.55 9.20
C MET A 172 2.81 9.73 8.29
N MET A 173 2.01 9.92 7.24
CA MET A 173 2.08 11.09 6.37
C MET A 173 0.97 12.04 6.76
N LYS A 174 1.32 13.31 6.98
CA LYS A 174 0.32 14.37 7.15
C LYS A 174 -0.20 14.73 5.77
N VAL A 175 -1.50 14.64 5.55
CA VAL A 175 -2.14 15.03 4.30
C VAL A 175 -2.95 16.29 4.57
N VAL A 176 -2.58 17.38 3.90
CA VAL A 176 -3.27 18.66 3.97
C VAL A 176 -3.96 18.88 2.65
N VAL A 177 -5.29 18.89 2.67
CA VAL A 177 -6.11 19.23 1.50
C VAL A 177 -6.73 20.59 1.72
N GLU A 178 -6.70 21.43 0.71
CA GLU A 178 -7.23 22.79 0.76
C GLU A 178 -7.93 23.12 -0.55
N TRP A 179 -9.00 23.92 -0.48
CA TRP A 179 -9.55 24.60 -1.64
C TRP A 179 -9.15 26.06 -1.59
N ASN A 180 -8.05 26.39 -2.25
CA ASN A 180 -7.63 27.76 -2.49
C ASN A 180 -7.91 28.16 -3.96
N PRO A 181 -8.94 29.00 -4.22
CA PRO A 181 -9.28 29.45 -5.57
C PRO A 181 -8.16 30.25 -6.27
N SER A 182 -7.22 30.81 -5.50
CA SER A 182 -6.12 31.62 -6.03
C SER A 182 -4.96 30.76 -6.55
N GLU A 183 -4.93 29.47 -6.20
CA GLU A 183 -3.87 28.55 -6.58
C GLU A 183 -4.39 27.51 -7.59
N PRO A 184 -3.53 27.03 -8.51
CA PRO A 184 -3.91 25.93 -9.39
C PRO A 184 -4.09 24.63 -8.60
N VAL A 185 -4.81 23.67 -9.19
CA VAL A 185 -4.83 22.30 -8.68
C VAL A 185 -3.40 21.79 -8.60
N SER A 186 -3.02 21.25 -7.45
CA SER A 186 -1.67 20.79 -7.22
C SER A 186 -1.61 19.67 -6.19
N MET A 187 -0.59 18.84 -6.29
CA MET A 187 -0.24 17.85 -5.29
C MET A 187 1.29 17.82 -5.20
N ALA A 188 1.80 18.02 -3.99
CA ALA A 188 3.23 18.07 -3.72
C ALA A 188 3.53 17.48 -2.35
N TYR A 189 4.61 16.70 -2.26
CA TYR A 189 5.08 16.13 -1.01
C TYR A 189 6.34 16.84 -0.53
N ASP A 190 6.28 17.38 0.69
CA ASP A 190 7.43 17.93 1.38
C ASP A 190 8.05 16.85 2.28
N ARG A 191 9.26 16.41 1.91
CA ARG A 191 10.02 15.37 2.63
C ARG A 191 10.44 15.83 4.03
N ALA A 192 10.72 17.11 4.23
CA ALA A 192 11.20 17.63 5.51
C ALA A 192 10.08 17.63 6.56
N SER A 193 8.89 18.09 6.17
CA SER A 193 7.71 18.13 7.04
C SER A 193 6.85 16.86 6.98
N ARG A 194 7.21 15.88 6.14
CA ARG A 194 6.43 14.64 5.88
C ARG A 194 4.96 14.94 5.53
N THR A 195 4.76 16.02 4.78
CA THR A 195 3.44 16.56 4.48
C THR A 195 3.14 16.48 3.00
N LEU A 196 2.07 15.78 2.65
CA LEU A 196 1.46 15.83 1.33
C LEU A 196 0.45 16.97 1.30
N LYS A 197 0.68 17.96 0.44
CA LYS A 197 -0.25 19.07 0.22
C LYS A 197 -1.00 18.84 -1.09
N ILE A 198 -2.31 18.95 -1.04
CA ILE A 198 -3.19 18.90 -2.21
C ILE A 198 -4.03 20.18 -2.21
N ASN A 199 -3.94 20.94 -3.29
CA ASN A 199 -4.87 22.04 -3.54
C ASN A 199 -5.87 21.58 -4.60
N ILE A 200 -7.17 21.75 -4.32
CA ILE A 200 -8.23 21.55 -5.29
C ILE A 200 -8.82 22.90 -5.71
N ARG A 201 -9.30 22.96 -6.96
CA ARG A 201 -9.95 24.14 -7.52
C ARG A 201 -11.13 23.71 -8.40
N PRO A 202 -12.27 23.36 -7.78
CA PRO A 202 -13.53 23.18 -8.49
C PRO A 202 -13.90 24.38 -9.35
N GLY A 203 -14.37 24.13 -10.56
CA GLY A 203 -14.78 25.17 -11.52
C GLY A 203 -13.66 25.78 -12.35
N GLY A 204 -12.41 25.32 -12.17
CA GLY A 204 -11.25 25.78 -12.94
C GLY A 204 -10.45 26.85 -12.25
#